data_AF-A0A6I5RFQ6-F1
#
_entry.id   AF-A0A6I5RFQ6-F1
#
_cell.length_a   1.000
_cell.length_b   1.000
_cell.length_c   1.000
_cell.angle_alpha   90.00
_cell.angle_beta   90.00
_cell.angle_gamma   90.00
#
_symmetry.space_group_name_H-M   'P 1'
#
loop_
_entity.id
_entity.type
_entity.pdbx_description
1 polymer ?
#
loop_
_entity_poly.entity_id
_entity_poly.type
_entity_poly.pdbx_seq_one_letter_code
_entity_poly.pdbx_strand_id
1 'polypeptide(L)'
;MWGLVADQLLNFLGNEAPIIANTQEIFPTVNVLPGEPFDTSEVFLDEEQETATALVKRSDGEASELSDYVSQIPRVRNQNRPQEELPDYSGTSEQVSEGSVPFEPLGDAGYITAQLHDSSDGTVMLMPGDYEIPVTLFCMNQKASSPPGHRYVLAPLRGSRASIIAALNARAGGLDLDYQPLQVLSWNIQAGMAYSEMPAESQSLVDRLIPDYQDQLRGDFLQEIESTYNSLSGVAGLPSFNVALNQLGEVGRIVREYQQFRDTLVRYQSNYNRLFSELIPSGITTTAIGGATRTPWSKLDDRVYARMITENSAGGQGKFQIRVLAKRTPAGILLNAVQVAITSIIGDSQTEDVQSKTGIPEAQPTSPPTDVANEPSNNGATSDNENETPQTEDLPKPSAPIPDDPTQPPGEGWEWRGNGPNGSSEGAWYNPETGESLHPDLDHGPPIGPHWDYIDRDGNKWRIFPDGRQERE
;
A
#
# COMPACT_ATOMS: atom_id res chain seq x y z
N MET A 1 23.50 -22.89 -29.95
CA MET A 1 23.05 -21.58 -30.44
C MET A 1 21.84 -21.10 -29.64
N TRP A 2 20.71 -21.81 -29.65
CA TRP A 2 19.54 -21.50 -28.80
C TRP A 2 19.88 -21.35 -27.31
N GLY A 3 20.70 -22.25 -26.76
CA GLY A 3 21.17 -22.13 -25.36
C GLY A 3 21.92 -20.83 -25.10
N LEU A 4 22.88 -20.45 -25.96
CA LEU A 4 23.61 -19.18 -25.82
C LEU A 4 22.68 -17.96 -25.88
N VAL A 5 21.70 -17.95 -26.79
CA VAL A 5 20.73 -16.85 -26.88
C VAL A 5 19.85 -16.80 -25.62
N ALA A 6 19.37 -17.94 -25.15
CA ALA A 6 18.60 -18.03 -23.92
C ALA A 6 19.42 -17.55 -22.70
N ASP A 7 20.68 -17.97 -22.57
CA ASP A 7 21.56 -17.56 -21.47
C ASP A 7 21.83 -16.05 -21.49
N GLN A 8 22.06 -15.47 -22.67
CA GLN A 8 22.26 -14.03 -22.82
C GLN A 8 21.00 -13.24 -22.48
N LEU A 9 19.83 -13.68 -22.95
CA LEU A 9 18.56 -13.03 -22.61
C LEU A 9 18.19 -13.22 -21.14
N LEU A 10 18.47 -14.37 -20.55
CA LEU A 10 18.24 -14.60 -19.12
C LEU A 10 19.15 -13.69 -18.29
N ASN A 11 20.42 -13.53 -18.67
CA ASN A 11 21.33 -12.59 -18.04
C ASN A 11 20.85 -11.13 -18.20
N PHE A 12 20.35 -10.75 -19.38
CA PHE A 12 19.73 -9.44 -19.59
C PHE A 12 18.53 -9.25 -18.66
N LEU A 13 17.57 -10.18 -18.65
CA LEU A 13 16.39 -10.13 -17.77
C LEU A 13 16.78 -10.06 -16.29
N GLY A 14 17.81 -10.77 -15.87
CA GLY A 14 18.28 -10.76 -14.48
C GLY A 14 18.96 -9.46 -14.05
N ASN A 15 19.50 -8.66 -14.97
CA ASN A 15 20.20 -7.40 -14.65
C ASN A 15 19.36 -6.16 -14.95
N GLU A 16 18.57 -6.21 -16.02
CA GLU A 16 17.90 -5.03 -16.60
C GLU A 16 16.39 -5.03 -16.38
N ALA A 17 15.81 -6.08 -15.79
CA ALA A 17 14.39 -6.08 -15.46
C ALA A 17 14.02 -4.83 -14.66
N PRO A 18 12.91 -4.15 -15.01
CA PRO A 18 12.48 -2.92 -14.34
C PRO A 18 12.44 -3.07 -12.83
N ILE A 19 11.83 -4.15 -12.36
CA ILE A 19 11.80 -4.53 -10.95
C ILE A 19 12.15 -6.02 -10.85
N ILE A 20 12.98 -6.33 -9.86
CA ILE A 20 13.37 -7.69 -9.51
C ILE A 20 12.91 -7.91 -8.07
N ALA A 21 11.84 -8.67 -7.91
CA ALA A 21 11.44 -9.24 -6.63
C ALA A 21 12.11 -10.61 -6.50
N ASN A 22 13.33 -10.63 -5.98
CA ASN A 22 14.06 -11.89 -5.80
C ASN A 22 13.80 -12.44 -4.38
N THR A 23 13.07 -13.55 -4.31
CA THR A 23 12.82 -14.29 -3.06
C THR A 23 14.10 -14.81 -2.39
N GLN A 24 15.24 -14.80 -3.11
CA GLN A 24 16.55 -15.25 -2.61
C GLN A 24 17.34 -14.12 -1.91
N GLU A 25 16.97 -12.85 -2.07
CA GLU A 25 17.65 -11.69 -1.45
C GLU A 25 16.89 -11.16 -0.22
N ILE A 26 16.19 -12.01 0.51
CA ILE A 26 15.53 -11.60 1.76
C ILE A 26 16.56 -11.18 2.83
N PHE A 27 16.20 -10.17 3.61
CA PHE A 27 16.98 -9.82 4.80
C PHE A 27 16.93 -10.98 5.82
N PRO A 28 18.03 -11.23 6.56
CA PRO A 28 18.02 -12.20 7.65
C PRO A 28 16.92 -11.88 8.66
N THR A 29 16.23 -12.90 9.20
CA THR A 29 15.11 -12.68 10.11
C THR A 29 15.39 -13.10 11.54
N VAL A 30 14.69 -12.47 12.48
CA VAL A 30 14.64 -12.85 13.90
C VAL A 30 13.19 -12.89 14.38
N ASN A 31 12.86 -13.89 15.20
CA ASN A 31 11.52 -14.00 15.81
C ASN A 31 11.40 -13.20 17.11
N VAL A 32 12.54 -12.92 17.76
CA VAL A 32 12.62 -12.11 18.97
C VAL A 32 13.45 -10.88 18.66
N LEU A 33 12.87 -9.71 18.90
CA LEU A 33 13.49 -8.42 18.64
C LEU A 33 14.60 -8.17 19.67
N PRO A 34 15.85 -7.92 19.24
CA PRO A 34 16.95 -7.65 20.17
C PRO A 34 16.86 -6.24 20.79
N GLY A 35 17.66 -6.04 21.84
CA GLY A 35 17.75 -4.79 22.59
C GLY A 35 16.71 -4.69 23.70
N GLU A 36 16.94 -3.79 24.66
CA GLU A 36 15.99 -3.42 25.71
C GLU A 36 14.91 -2.48 25.16
N PRO A 37 13.74 -2.35 25.82
CA PRO A 37 12.78 -1.30 25.49
C PRO A 37 13.49 0.06 25.49
N PHE A 38 13.16 0.92 24.53
CA PHE A 38 13.82 2.21 24.46
C PHE A 38 13.32 3.12 25.59
N ASP A 39 14.11 3.23 26.66
CA ASP A 39 13.81 4.13 27.76
C ASP A 39 14.23 5.56 27.41
N THR A 40 13.25 6.38 27.01
CA THR A 40 13.45 7.81 26.73
C THR A 40 13.86 8.60 27.96
N SER A 41 13.68 8.07 29.18
CA SER A 41 14.05 8.77 30.42
C SER A 41 15.57 8.85 30.63
N GLU A 42 16.34 7.98 29.96
CA GLU A 42 17.81 8.02 29.96
C GLU A 42 18.40 8.83 28.79
N VAL A 43 17.57 9.28 27.85
CA VAL A 43 18.03 10.14 26.74
C VAL A 43 18.21 11.56 27.27
N PHE A 44 19.39 11.82 27.82
CA PHE A 44 19.84 13.18 28.06
C PHE A 44 20.00 13.86 26.70
N LEU A 45 19.09 14.79 26.40
CA LEU A 45 19.28 15.79 25.36
C LEU A 45 20.37 16.76 25.83
N ASP A 46 21.62 16.30 25.83
CA ASP A 46 22.75 17.21 25.91
C ASP A 46 22.76 18.06 24.62
N GLU A 47 23.31 19.28 24.71
CA GLU A 47 23.33 20.37 23.71
C GLU A 47 23.71 19.96 22.26
N GLU A 48 24.11 18.72 21.99
CA GLU A 48 24.44 18.20 20.66
C GLU A 48 23.26 18.11 19.66
N GLN A 49 22.00 18.11 20.12
CA GLN A 49 20.88 18.21 19.19
C GLN A 49 20.82 19.59 18.49
N GLU A 50 21.31 20.67 19.13
CA GLU A 50 21.50 21.97 18.44
C GLU A 50 22.58 21.87 17.35
N THR A 51 23.58 21.00 17.51
CA THR A 51 24.67 20.79 16.55
C THR A 51 24.22 19.99 15.32
N ALA A 52 23.32 19.02 15.50
CA ALA A 52 22.73 18.28 14.37
C ALA A 52 21.84 19.20 13.51
N THR A 53 21.04 20.08 14.13
CA THR A 53 20.31 21.13 13.41
C THR A 53 21.27 22.16 12.78
N ALA A 54 22.44 22.42 13.36
CA ALA A 54 23.45 23.31 12.79
C ALA A 54 24.25 22.70 11.61
N LEU A 55 24.32 21.37 11.49
CA LEU A 55 24.98 20.69 10.37
C LEU A 55 24.12 20.68 9.09
N VAL A 56 22.79 20.63 9.23
CA VAL A 56 21.85 20.82 8.11
C VAL A 56 21.86 22.27 7.61
N LYS A 57 22.17 23.25 8.48
CA LYS A 57 22.30 24.68 8.12
C LYS A 57 23.49 25.02 7.19
N ARG A 58 24.36 24.08 6.83
CA ARG A 58 25.57 24.35 6.01
C ARG A 58 25.45 23.98 4.54
N SER A 59 24.33 23.44 4.08
CA SER A 59 24.05 23.27 2.65
C SER A 59 23.06 24.34 2.17
N ASP A 60 23.60 25.33 1.47
CA ASP A 60 22.97 26.26 0.53
C ASP A 60 21.53 26.77 0.83
N GLY A 61 21.46 27.91 1.52
CA GLY A 61 20.98 29.10 0.82
C GLY A 61 19.51 29.54 0.89
N GLU A 62 18.61 28.98 1.71
CA GLU A 62 17.29 29.61 2.00
C GLU A 62 16.85 29.35 3.46
N ALA A 63 17.41 30.12 4.40
CA ALA A 63 17.34 29.83 5.85
C ALA A 63 16.49 30.84 6.65
N SER A 64 15.27 31.16 6.20
CA SER A 64 14.38 32.09 6.93
C SER A 64 13.09 31.49 7.48
N GLU A 65 12.60 30.35 6.95
CA GLU A 65 11.27 29.83 7.34
C GLU A 65 11.32 28.60 8.27
N LEU A 66 12.43 27.86 8.31
CA LEU A 66 12.57 26.65 9.14
C LEU A 66 12.94 26.91 10.62
N SER A 67 13.44 28.12 10.94
CA SER A 67 13.80 28.52 12.32
C SER A 67 12.58 28.57 13.25
N ASP A 68 11.43 28.99 12.72
CA ASP A 68 10.20 29.14 13.50
C ASP A 68 9.49 27.80 13.72
N TYR A 69 9.83 26.76 12.95
CA TYR A 69 9.23 25.43 13.04
C TYR A 69 9.87 24.56 14.12
N VAL A 70 11.20 24.62 14.27
CA VAL A 70 11.94 23.85 15.31
C VAL A 70 11.60 24.32 16.73
N SER A 71 11.22 25.59 16.90
CA SER A 71 10.70 26.11 18.17
C SER A 71 9.30 25.62 18.54
N GLN A 72 8.59 24.94 17.63
CA GLN A 72 7.22 24.43 17.85
C GLN A 72 7.15 22.95 18.22
N ILE A 73 8.28 22.24 18.29
CA ILE A 73 8.30 20.85 18.77
C ILE A 73 7.84 20.82 20.24
N PRO A 74 6.70 20.19 20.58
CA PRO A 74 6.23 20.15 21.95
C PRO A 74 7.21 19.38 22.82
N ARG A 75 7.69 20.00 23.90
CA ARG A 75 8.36 19.28 24.99
C ARG A 75 7.32 18.40 25.68
N VAL A 76 7.18 17.15 25.23
CA VAL A 76 6.30 16.17 25.89
C VAL A 76 6.90 15.81 27.24
N ARG A 77 6.49 16.54 28.28
CA ARG A 77 6.75 16.17 29.67
C ARG A 77 5.58 15.29 30.10
N ASN A 78 5.75 13.98 30.04
CA ASN A 78 4.72 13.04 30.50
C ASN A 78 4.72 12.99 32.04
N GLN A 79 4.11 14.00 32.65
CA GLN A 79 3.82 14.05 34.08
C GLN A 79 2.30 14.10 34.25
N ASN A 80 1.65 12.93 34.19
CA ASN A 80 0.39 12.57 34.87
C ASN A 80 -0.27 11.37 34.14
N ARG A 81 0.14 10.15 34.50
CA ARG A 81 -0.66 8.96 34.22
C ARG A 81 -1.21 8.44 35.56
N PRO A 82 -2.54 8.41 35.77
CA PRO A 82 -3.13 7.72 36.91
C PRO A 82 -2.89 6.21 36.77
N GLN A 83 -2.60 5.52 37.87
CA GLN A 83 -2.69 4.06 37.92
C GLN A 83 -4.16 3.66 37.79
N GLU A 84 -4.57 3.20 36.61
CA GLU A 84 -5.83 2.46 36.45
C GLU A 84 -5.58 0.97 36.70
N GLU A 85 -6.40 0.38 37.57
CA GLU A 85 -6.43 -1.05 37.85
C GLU A 85 -6.92 -1.81 36.59
N LEU A 86 -6.09 -2.75 36.12
CA LEU A 86 -6.40 -3.62 34.99
C LEU A 86 -7.55 -4.60 35.34
N PRO A 87 -8.50 -4.85 34.43
CA PRO A 87 -9.52 -5.86 34.62
C PRO A 87 -8.93 -7.28 34.52
N ASP A 88 -9.43 -8.17 35.38
CA ASP A 88 -9.08 -9.59 35.45
C ASP A 88 -9.53 -10.32 34.17
N TYR A 89 -8.57 -10.68 33.34
CA TYR A 89 -8.78 -11.40 32.08
C TYR A 89 -8.36 -12.87 32.24
N SER A 90 -9.28 -13.71 32.71
CA SER A 90 -9.11 -15.17 32.68
C SER A 90 -9.46 -15.72 31.30
N GLY A 91 -8.54 -15.59 30.35
CA GLY A 91 -8.59 -16.18 29.01
C GLY A 91 -7.31 -16.96 28.72
N THR A 92 -7.45 -18.14 28.13
CA THR A 92 -6.42 -19.18 27.91
C THR A 92 -5.01 -18.65 27.61
N SER A 93 -4.05 -19.01 28.49
CA SER A 93 -2.63 -18.68 28.38
C SER A 93 -1.98 -19.39 27.19
N GLU A 94 -1.87 -18.68 26.07
CA GLU A 94 -0.84 -18.96 25.07
C GLU A 94 0.48 -18.51 25.68
N GLN A 95 1.46 -19.41 25.80
CA GLN A 95 2.77 -19.12 26.38
C GLN A 95 3.49 -18.04 25.57
N VAL A 96 3.38 -16.78 25.99
CA VAL A 96 4.29 -15.72 25.57
C VAL A 96 5.66 -16.11 26.11
N SER A 97 6.62 -16.39 25.21
CA SER A 97 7.99 -16.72 25.58
C SER A 97 8.56 -15.62 26.47
N GLU A 98 8.91 -15.94 27.71
CA GLU A 98 9.66 -15.07 28.61
C GLU A 98 10.92 -14.57 27.89
N GLY A 99 10.97 -13.27 27.57
CA GLY A 99 12.15 -12.63 26.97
C GLY A 99 11.91 -11.78 25.71
N SER A 100 10.69 -11.69 25.17
CA SER A 100 10.41 -10.76 24.07
C SER A 100 10.26 -9.33 24.60
N VAL A 101 11.16 -8.44 24.21
CA VAL A 101 11.06 -7.02 24.51
C VAL A 101 9.89 -6.40 23.71
N PRO A 102 8.96 -5.69 24.37
CA PRO A 102 7.84 -5.06 23.67
C PRO A 102 8.35 -4.00 22.69
N PHE A 103 7.64 -3.87 21.58
CA PHE A 103 7.82 -2.77 20.63
C PHE A 103 6.94 -1.60 21.08
N GLU A 104 7.54 -0.46 21.35
CA GLU A 104 6.86 0.71 21.91
C GLU A 104 7.13 1.93 21.02
N PRO A 105 6.29 2.20 20.02
CA PRO A 105 6.56 3.28 19.07
C PRO A 105 6.60 4.63 19.78
N LEU A 106 7.74 5.30 19.67
CA LEU A 106 8.01 6.61 20.25
C LEU A 106 8.30 7.67 19.17
N GLY A 107 8.62 7.22 17.97
CA GLY A 107 8.91 8.08 16.83
C GLY A 107 7.67 8.76 16.26
N ASP A 108 7.83 10.02 15.86
CA ASP A 108 6.82 10.78 15.12
C ASP A 108 6.85 10.41 13.64
N ALA A 109 5.76 9.83 13.13
CA ALA A 109 5.61 9.51 11.71
C ALA A 109 5.74 10.77 10.83
N GLY A 110 5.31 11.95 11.31
CA GLY A 110 5.44 13.21 10.60
C GLY A 110 6.89 13.60 10.32
N TYR A 111 7.80 13.33 11.26
CA TYR A 111 9.25 13.55 11.07
C TYR A 111 9.83 12.65 9.98
N ILE A 112 9.35 11.42 9.86
CA ILE A 112 9.79 10.49 8.81
C ILE A 112 9.25 10.94 7.45
N THR A 113 7.96 11.27 7.37
CA THR A 113 7.34 11.77 6.14
C THR A 113 8.03 13.03 5.63
N ALA A 114 8.36 13.98 6.52
CA ALA A 114 9.09 15.19 6.16
C ALA A 114 10.47 14.88 5.53
N GLN A 115 11.24 13.97 6.13
CA GLN A 115 12.52 13.54 5.55
C GLN A 115 12.36 12.84 4.20
N LEU A 116 11.28 12.08 4.01
CA LEU A 116 11.03 11.38 2.75
C LEU A 116 10.70 12.33 1.59
N HIS A 117 9.99 13.43 1.86
CA HIS A 117 9.74 14.46 0.85
C HIS A 117 11.04 15.07 0.29
N ASP A 118 12.02 15.28 1.17
CA ASP A 118 13.32 15.84 0.80
C ASP A 118 14.30 14.77 0.26
N SER A 119 13.92 13.48 0.35
CA SER A 119 14.77 12.37 -0.01
C SER A 119 14.74 12.09 -1.52
N SER A 120 15.91 12.04 -2.14
CA SER A 120 16.04 11.63 -3.55
C SER A 120 16.01 10.12 -3.74
N ASP A 121 16.36 9.35 -2.70
CA ASP A 121 16.54 7.90 -2.77
C ASP A 121 15.64 7.12 -1.79
N GLY A 122 14.77 7.83 -1.08
CA GLY A 122 13.86 7.22 -0.10
C GLY A 122 14.50 6.81 1.21
N THR A 123 15.70 7.32 1.49
CA THR A 123 16.36 7.16 2.80
C THR A 123 15.97 8.25 3.79
N VAL A 124 15.94 7.88 5.07
CA VAL A 124 15.76 8.79 6.21
C VAL A 124 16.81 8.54 7.29
N MET A 125 17.06 9.53 8.14
CA MET A 125 17.92 9.42 9.31
C MET A 125 17.08 9.18 10.56
N LEU A 126 17.27 8.02 11.19
CA LEU A 126 16.56 7.61 12.40
C LEU A 126 17.52 7.49 13.58
N MET A 127 17.17 8.15 14.68
CA MET A 127 17.84 7.96 15.97
C MET A 127 17.53 6.56 16.53
N PRO A 128 18.28 6.07 17.53
CA PRO A 128 17.85 4.90 18.28
C PRO A 128 16.42 5.08 18.82
N GLY A 129 15.59 4.05 18.69
CA GLY A 129 14.18 4.09 19.06
C GLY A 129 13.32 3.15 18.24
N ASP A 130 12.03 3.14 18.57
CA ASP A 130 10.98 2.38 17.89
C ASP A 130 10.06 3.34 17.12
N TYR A 131 9.80 3.01 15.86
CA TYR A 131 9.06 3.83 14.92
C TYR A 131 7.95 3.01 14.27
N GLU A 132 6.71 3.48 14.35
CA GLU A 132 5.58 2.90 13.62
C GLU A 132 5.07 3.90 12.59
N ILE A 133 5.08 3.50 11.33
CA ILE A 133 4.68 4.34 10.20
C ILE A 133 3.42 3.72 9.58
N PRO A 134 2.28 4.42 9.57
CA PRO A 134 1.14 3.98 8.79
C PRO A 134 1.50 4.02 7.30
N VAL A 135 1.18 2.96 6.57
CA VAL A 135 1.51 2.87 5.14
C VAL A 135 0.31 2.38 4.32
N THR A 136 0.14 2.94 3.13
CA THR A 136 -0.71 2.37 2.08
C THR A 136 0.09 1.38 1.24
N LEU A 137 -0.50 0.22 0.93
CA LEU A 137 0.21 -0.89 0.30
C LEU A 137 0.00 -0.95 -1.20
N PHE A 138 1.11 -1.07 -1.95
CA PHE A 138 1.11 -1.15 -3.41
C PHE A 138 1.57 -2.52 -3.91
N CYS A 139 0.92 -3.01 -4.96
CA CYS A 139 1.31 -4.24 -5.67
C CYS A 139 2.62 -4.02 -6.45
N MET A 140 3.59 -4.92 -6.25
CA MET A 140 4.85 -4.94 -6.98
C MET A 140 5.05 -6.17 -7.89
N ASN A 141 4.04 -7.04 -8.01
CA ASN A 141 4.09 -8.20 -8.90
C ASN A 141 2.74 -8.40 -9.61
N GLN A 142 2.80 -8.58 -10.92
CA GLN A 142 1.65 -8.95 -11.75
C GLN A 142 1.25 -10.40 -11.49
N LYS A 143 -0.05 -10.72 -11.52
CA LYS A 143 -0.58 -12.10 -11.48
C LYS A 143 -0.31 -12.92 -10.21
N ALA A 144 0.17 -12.32 -9.13
CA ALA A 144 0.33 -13.01 -7.86
C ALA A 144 -0.82 -12.65 -6.88
N SER A 145 -1.03 -13.45 -5.84
CA SER A 145 -2.02 -13.18 -4.78
C SER A 145 -1.36 -12.59 -3.53
N SER A 146 -2.12 -12.21 -2.49
CA SER A 146 -1.51 -11.96 -1.18
C SER A 146 -1.17 -13.28 -0.46
N PRO A 147 -0.16 -13.33 0.45
CA PRO A 147 0.15 -14.54 1.19
C PRO A 147 -0.92 -14.80 2.25
N PRO A 148 -1.13 -16.07 2.62
CA PRO A 148 -1.93 -16.43 3.78
C PRO A 148 -1.45 -15.72 5.04
N GLY A 149 -2.32 -14.93 5.66
CA GLY A 149 -1.98 -14.22 6.89
C GLY A 149 -0.97 -13.10 6.72
N HIS A 150 -0.80 -12.55 5.51
CA HIS A 150 -0.10 -11.29 5.27
C HIS A 150 1.28 -11.18 5.93
N ARG A 151 2.02 -12.29 5.95
CA ARG A 151 3.37 -12.35 6.53
C ARG A 151 4.36 -12.03 5.43
N TYR A 152 5.06 -10.93 5.59
CA TYR A 152 6.11 -10.52 4.68
C TYR A 152 7.44 -10.49 5.42
N VAL A 153 8.45 -11.10 4.82
CA VAL A 153 9.85 -10.83 5.12
C VAL A 153 10.30 -9.71 4.20
N LEU A 154 11.13 -8.80 4.70
CA LEU A 154 11.57 -7.69 3.89
C LEU A 154 12.72 -8.12 2.96
N ALA A 155 12.77 -7.52 1.78
CA ALA A 155 13.85 -7.66 0.81
C ALA A 155 14.17 -6.27 0.20
N PRO A 156 15.39 -6.04 -0.29
CA PRO A 156 15.70 -4.81 -1.01
C PRO A 156 14.94 -4.78 -2.34
N LEU A 157 14.43 -3.61 -2.71
CA LEU A 157 13.90 -3.38 -4.05
C LEU A 157 15.05 -3.31 -5.06
N ARG A 158 15.00 -4.15 -6.09
CA ARG A 158 16.04 -4.28 -7.14
C ARG A 158 15.44 -4.09 -8.52
N GLY A 159 16.31 -3.95 -9.52
CA GLY A 159 15.95 -3.74 -10.92
C GLY A 159 16.37 -2.36 -11.44
N SER A 160 16.34 -2.21 -12.76
CA SER A 160 16.77 -0.99 -13.46
C SER A 160 15.91 0.23 -13.14
N ARG A 161 14.68 0.03 -12.65
CA ARG A 161 13.73 1.08 -12.26
C ARG A 161 13.39 1.10 -10.77
N ALA A 162 14.14 0.36 -9.95
CA ALA A 162 13.92 0.32 -8.50
C ALA A 162 14.03 1.70 -7.83
N SER A 163 15.03 2.49 -8.22
CA SER A 163 15.22 3.85 -7.71
C SER A 163 14.05 4.78 -8.06
N ILE A 164 13.42 4.58 -9.23
CA ILE A 164 12.26 5.35 -9.67
C ILE A 164 11.05 5.06 -8.77
N ILE A 165 10.80 3.78 -8.46
CA ILE A 165 9.74 3.37 -7.54
C ILE A 165 10.03 3.89 -6.13
N ALA A 166 11.27 3.79 -5.66
CA ALA A 166 11.66 4.29 -4.34
C ALA A 166 11.41 5.80 -4.23
N ALA A 167 11.79 6.58 -5.24
CA ALA A 167 11.55 8.02 -5.31
C ALA A 167 10.06 8.35 -5.41
N LEU A 168 9.29 7.61 -6.23
CA LEU A 168 7.83 7.76 -6.33
C LEU A 168 7.18 7.55 -4.96
N ASN A 169 7.52 6.45 -4.28
CA ASN A 169 6.98 6.12 -2.97
C ASN A 169 7.37 7.15 -1.90
N ALA A 170 8.61 7.66 -1.93
CA ALA A 170 9.08 8.66 -0.98
C ALA A 170 8.34 9.99 -1.14
N ARG A 171 8.20 10.47 -2.38
CA ARG A 171 7.65 11.79 -2.69
C ARG A 171 6.12 11.81 -2.72
N ALA A 172 5.49 10.67 -2.95
CA ALA A 172 4.04 10.51 -2.76
C ALA A 172 3.65 10.39 -1.29
N GLY A 173 4.55 9.91 -0.43
CA GLY A 173 4.29 9.76 1.01
C GLY A 173 3.88 11.08 1.64
N GLY A 174 2.84 11.06 2.47
CA GLY A 174 2.34 12.28 3.13
C GLY A 174 1.51 13.22 2.25
N LEU A 175 1.41 12.99 0.94
CA LEU A 175 0.51 13.74 0.08
C LEU A 175 -0.90 13.13 0.10
N ASP A 176 -1.90 13.98 0.01
CA ASP A 176 -3.28 13.58 -0.26
C ASP A 176 -3.43 13.26 -1.76
N LEU A 177 -3.02 12.05 -2.13
CA LEU A 177 -3.09 11.53 -3.49
C LEU A 177 -3.94 10.27 -3.51
N ASP A 178 -4.76 10.16 -4.55
CA ASP A 178 -5.53 8.96 -4.79
C ASP A 178 -4.60 7.76 -5.02
N TYR A 179 -4.91 6.66 -4.33
CA TYR A 179 -4.17 5.41 -4.45
C TYR A 179 -4.17 4.85 -5.89
N GLN A 180 -5.31 4.95 -6.59
CA GLN A 180 -5.53 4.28 -7.86
C GLN A 180 -4.59 4.80 -8.97
N PRO A 181 -4.48 6.13 -9.23
CA PRO A 181 -3.54 6.66 -10.20
C PRO A 181 -2.08 6.32 -9.87
N LEU A 182 -1.69 6.36 -8.58
CA LEU A 182 -0.34 5.98 -8.14
C LEU A 182 -0.04 4.49 -8.40
N GLN A 183 -1.00 3.60 -8.14
CA GLN A 183 -0.84 2.17 -8.41
C GLN A 183 -0.71 1.90 -9.91
N VAL A 184 -1.47 2.61 -10.75
CA VAL A 184 -1.34 2.51 -12.22
C VAL A 184 0.01 3.02 -12.69
N LEU A 185 0.50 4.16 -12.18
CA LEU A 185 1.86 4.64 -12.49
C LEU A 185 2.92 3.61 -12.06
N SER A 186 2.81 3.06 -10.86
CA SER A 186 3.72 2.01 -10.38
C SER A 186 3.76 0.81 -11.32
N TRP A 187 2.60 0.35 -11.82
CA TRP A 187 2.55 -0.71 -12.83
C TRP A 187 3.17 -0.34 -14.17
N ASN A 188 2.99 0.90 -14.65
CA ASN A 188 3.64 1.36 -15.88
C ASN A 188 5.18 1.35 -15.75
N ILE A 189 5.70 1.78 -14.58
CA ILE A 189 7.14 1.73 -14.30
C ILE A 189 7.62 0.27 -14.27
N GLN A 190 6.92 -0.61 -13.54
CA GLN A 190 7.20 -2.05 -13.44
C GLN A 190 7.16 -2.76 -14.81
N ALA A 191 6.29 -2.33 -15.72
CA ALA A 191 6.17 -2.89 -17.07
C ALA A 191 7.34 -2.51 -18.00
N GLY A 192 8.24 -1.63 -17.55
CA GLY A 192 9.30 -1.12 -18.42
C GLY A 192 8.77 -0.18 -19.52
N MET A 193 7.58 0.40 -19.33
CA MET A 193 6.94 1.28 -20.31
C MET A 193 7.71 2.60 -20.46
N ALA A 194 7.85 3.10 -21.68
CA ALA A 194 8.45 4.42 -21.89
C ALA A 194 7.49 5.54 -21.47
N TYR A 195 8.00 6.67 -20.97
CA TYR A 195 7.20 7.82 -20.54
C TYR A 195 6.18 8.26 -21.60
N SER A 196 6.59 8.31 -22.87
CA SER A 196 5.73 8.71 -24.00
C SER A 196 4.56 7.76 -24.28
N GLU A 197 4.60 6.54 -23.74
CA GLU A 197 3.57 5.52 -23.92
C GLU A 197 2.64 5.41 -22.72
N MET A 198 3.02 6.01 -21.58
CA MET A 198 2.18 6.03 -20.39
C MET A 198 0.90 6.83 -20.64
N PRO A 199 -0.22 6.50 -19.97
CA PRO A 199 -1.41 7.35 -19.98
C PRO A 199 -1.08 8.78 -19.53
N ALA A 200 -1.84 9.76 -20.02
CA ALA A 200 -1.59 11.18 -19.71
C ALA A 200 -1.58 11.49 -18.20
N GLU A 201 -2.39 10.76 -17.43
CA GLU A 201 -2.43 10.88 -15.96
C GLU A 201 -1.16 10.32 -15.29
N SER A 202 -0.62 9.21 -15.79
CA SER A 202 0.67 8.69 -15.33
C SER A 202 1.80 9.67 -15.67
N GLN A 203 1.76 10.27 -16.87
CA GLN A 203 2.74 11.30 -17.27
C GLN A 203 2.70 12.51 -16.33
N SER A 204 1.51 13.01 -15.98
CA SER A 204 1.37 14.15 -15.07
C SER A 204 1.87 13.84 -13.65
N LEU A 205 1.68 12.61 -13.17
CA LEU A 205 2.24 12.16 -11.90
C LEU A 205 3.77 12.04 -11.96
N VAL A 206 4.34 11.57 -13.07
CA VAL A 206 5.81 11.57 -13.27
C VAL A 206 6.34 12.99 -13.22
N ASP A 207 5.75 13.91 -13.97
CA ASP A 207 6.19 15.31 -14.04
C ASP A 207 6.08 16.02 -12.69
N ARG A 208 5.07 15.65 -11.89
CA ARG A 208 4.84 16.22 -10.56
C ARG A 208 5.77 15.64 -9.50
N LEU A 209 5.93 14.32 -9.46
CA LEU A 209 6.56 13.63 -8.33
C LEU A 209 8.01 13.26 -8.61
N ILE A 210 8.33 12.84 -9.84
CA ILE A 210 9.65 12.31 -10.21
C ILE A 210 10.18 12.88 -11.55
N PRO A 211 10.18 14.22 -11.75
CA PRO A 211 10.56 14.83 -13.02
C PRO A 211 12.02 14.57 -13.40
N ASP A 212 12.90 14.43 -12.41
CA ASP A 212 14.32 14.09 -12.55
C ASP A 212 14.56 12.66 -13.07
N TYR A 213 13.55 11.78 -13.00
CA TYR A 213 13.62 10.41 -13.53
C TYR A 213 13.04 10.26 -14.94
N GLN A 214 12.50 11.32 -15.53
CA GLN A 214 11.86 11.26 -16.86
C GLN A 214 12.82 10.73 -17.94
N ASP A 215 14.10 11.10 -17.89
CA ASP A 215 15.13 10.61 -18.82
C ASP A 215 15.34 9.10 -18.72
N GLN A 216 15.30 8.53 -17.50
CA GLN A 216 15.43 7.09 -17.26
C GLN A 216 14.17 6.33 -17.70
N LEU A 217 13.03 7.00 -17.81
CA LEU A 217 11.78 6.45 -18.32
C LEU A 217 11.67 6.54 -19.85
N ARG A 218 12.68 7.03 -20.59
CA ARG A 218 12.60 7.07 -22.07
C ARG A 218 12.78 5.72 -22.74
N GLY A 219 13.49 4.79 -22.10
CA GLY A 219 13.76 3.46 -22.63
C GLY A 219 12.52 2.56 -22.57
N ASP A 220 12.37 1.70 -23.58
CA ASP A 220 11.38 0.64 -23.64
C ASP A 220 12.07 -0.70 -23.39
N PHE A 221 11.77 -1.30 -22.24
CA PHE A 221 12.38 -2.56 -21.83
C PHE A 221 12.10 -3.72 -22.81
N LEU A 222 10.88 -3.85 -23.35
CA LEU A 222 10.57 -4.92 -24.30
C LEU A 222 11.31 -4.70 -25.63
N GLN A 223 11.44 -3.45 -26.06
CA GLN A 223 12.23 -3.10 -27.22
C GLN A 223 13.72 -3.41 -27.03
N GLU A 224 14.25 -3.22 -25.82
CA GLU A 224 15.63 -3.58 -25.48
C GLU A 224 15.86 -5.10 -25.48
N ILE A 225 14.90 -5.89 -24.99
CA ILE A 225 14.94 -7.37 -25.10
C ILE A 225 14.96 -7.79 -26.57
N GLU A 226 14.06 -7.23 -27.39
CA GLU A 226 13.99 -7.55 -28.82
C GLU A 226 15.28 -7.12 -29.54
N SER A 227 15.82 -5.95 -29.21
CA SER A 227 17.09 -5.46 -29.78
C SER A 227 18.26 -6.35 -29.41
N THR A 228 18.31 -6.81 -28.15
CA THR A 228 19.30 -7.77 -27.67
C THR A 228 19.20 -9.07 -28.46
N TYR A 229 18.00 -9.62 -28.63
CA TYR A 229 17.77 -10.82 -29.46
C TYR A 229 18.23 -10.60 -30.92
N ASN A 230 17.85 -9.48 -31.52
CA ASN A 230 18.16 -9.16 -32.92
C ASN A 230 19.66 -9.00 -33.17
N SER A 231 20.40 -8.46 -32.19
CA SER A 231 21.86 -8.38 -32.27
C SER A 231 22.54 -9.75 -32.29
N LEU A 232 21.95 -10.75 -31.62
CA LEU A 232 22.45 -12.12 -31.55
C LEU A 232 22.00 -12.96 -32.77
N SER A 233 20.81 -12.69 -33.31
CA SER A 233 20.20 -13.46 -34.40
C SER A 233 20.75 -13.13 -35.78
N GLY A 234 21.21 -11.89 -36.00
CA GLY A 234 21.69 -11.39 -37.29
C GLY A 234 22.88 -12.17 -37.89
N VAL A 235 23.60 -12.95 -37.09
CA VAL A 235 24.76 -13.75 -37.53
C VAL A 235 24.38 -15.19 -37.91
N ALA A 236 23.14 -15.61 -37.60
CA ALA A 236 22.84 -17.03 -37.40
C ALA A 236 21.63 -17.60 -38.17
N GLY A 237 20.88 -16.76 -38.92
CA GLY A 237 19.68 -17.21 -39.61
C GLY A 237 18.57 -17.70 -38.67
N LEU A 238 18.54 -17.18 -37.44
CA LEU A 238 17.48 -17.46 -36.48
C LEU A 238 16.15 -16.82 -36.94
N PRO A 239 14.99 -17.36 -36.50
CA PRO A 239 13.69 -16.80 -36.84
C PRO A 239 13.48 -15.40 -36.24
N SER A 240 12.34 -14.76 -36.53
CA SER A 240 11.99 -13.50 -35.88
C SER A 240 11.80 -13.68 -34.36
N PHE A 241 11.98 -12.59 -33.61
CA PHE A 241 11.86 -12.58 -32.15
C PHE A 241 10.57 -13.27 -31.66
N ASN A 242 9.41 -12.88 -32.20
CA ASN A 242 8.11 -13.45 -31.81
C ASN A 242 7.99 -14.97 -32.04
N VAL A 243 8.62 -15.49 -33.10
CA VAL A 243 8.67 -16.92 -33.39
C VAL A 243 9.65 -17.61 -32.44
N ALA A 244 10.78 -16.96 -32.15
CA ALA A 244 11.82 -17.44 -31.26
C ALA A 244 11.35 -17.61 -29.81
N LEU A 245 10.44 -16.76 -29.33
CA LEU A 245 9.89 -16.88 -27.97
C LEU A 245 9.30 -18.27 -27.68
N ASN A 246 8.76 -18.98 -28.67
CA ASN A 246 8.26 -20.35 -28.50
C ASN A 246 9.37 -21.40 -28.30
N GLN A 247 10.62 -21.05 -28.61
CA GLN A 247 11.78 -21.94 -28.61
C GLN A 247 12.76 -21.61 -27.48
N LEU A 248 12.58 -20.47 -26.80
CA LEU A 248 13.44 -19.98 -25.72
C LEU A 248 13.06 -20.54 -24.33
N GLY A 249 12.08 -21.44 -24.25
CA GLY A 249 11.65 -22.04 -22.99
C GLY A 249 11.21 -20.98 -21.97
N GLU A 250 11.82 -21.02 -20.79
CA GLU A 250 11.48 -20.15 -19.67
C GLU A 250 11.67 -18.65 -19.97
N VAL A 251 12.74 -18.29 -20.67
CA VAL A 251 12.96 -16.90 -21.11
C VAL A 251 11.82 -16.44 -22.01
N GLY A 252 11.39 -17.30 -22.94
CA GLY A 252 10.27 -17.01 -23.82
C GLY A 252 8.96 -16.79 -23.05
N ARG A 253 8.73 -17.58 -22.00
CA ARG A 253 7.57 -17.42 -21.10
C ARG A 253 7.61 -16.08 -20.37
N ILE A 254 8.73 -15.72 -19.74
CA ILE A 254 8.90 -14.46 -19.00
C ILE A 254 8.65 -13.25 -19.92
N VAL A 255 9.25 -13.24 -21.12
CA VAL A 255 9.07 -12.13 -22.07
C VAL A 255 7.61 -12.00 -22.50
N ARG A 256 6.91 -13.12 -22.74
CA ARG A 256 5.47 -13.09 -23.06
C ARG A 256 4.63 -12.55 -21.92
N GLU A 257 5.02 -12.79 -20.67
CA GLU A 257 4.32 -12.23 -19.51
C GLU A 257 4.47 -10.71 -19.44
N TYR A 258 5.67 -10.17 -19.70
CA TYR A 258 5.86 -8.72 -19.85
C TYR A 258 5.05 -8.15 -21.03
N GLN A 259 5.01 -8.83 -22.18
CA GLN A 259 4.17 -8.42 -23.32
C GLN A 259 2.70 -8.34 -22.93
N GLN A 260 2.16 -9.39 -22.30
CA GLN A 260 0.78 -9.43 -21.85
C GLN A 260 0.47 -8.34 -20.82
N PHE A 261 1.38 -8.10 -19.88
CA PHE A 261 1.21 -7.05 -18.87
C PHE A 261 1.09 -5.67 -19.51
N ARG A 262 2.02 -5.36 -20.41
CA ARG A 262 2.03 -4.07 -21.10
C ARG A 262 0.83 -3.91 -22.03
N ASP A 263 0.44 -4.96 -22.75
CA ASP A 263 -0.76 -4.94 -23.59
C ASP A 263 -2.02 -4.62 -22.77
N THR A 264 -2.12 -5.17 -21.55
CA THR A 264 -3.20 -4.87 -20.62
C THR A 264 -3.17 -3.41 -20.16
N LEU A 265 -1.99 -2.88 -19.81
CA LEU A 265 -1.83 -1.47 -19.43
C LEU A 265 -2.19 -0.52 -20.57
N VAL A 266 -1.72 -0.80 -21.79
CA VAL A 266 -2.06 -0.01 -22.99
C VAL A 266 -3.55 -0.11 -23.32
N ARG A 267 -4.17 -1.28 -23.14
CA ARG A 267 -5.60 -1.46 -23.44
C ARG A 267 -6.49 -0.67 -22.50
N TYR A 268 -6.21 -0.70 -21.20
CA TYR A 268 -7.10 -0.13 -20.19
C TYR A 268 -6.65 1.24 -19.66
N GLN A 269 -5.45 1.70 -20.02
CA GLN A 269 -4.94 3.04 -19.73
C GLN A 269 -5.04 3.33 -18.22
N SER A 270 -5.64 4.45 -17.81
CA SER A 270 -5.87 4.81 -16.40
C SER A 270 -7.00 4.05 -15.70
N ASN A 271 -7.68 3.11 -16.35
CA ASN A 271 -8.83 2.43 -15.75
C ASN A 271 -8.38 1.40 -14.70
N TYR A 272 -8.16 1.87 -13.47
CA TYR A 272 -7.70 1.07 -12.35
C TYR A 272 -8.57 -0.16 -12.13
N ASN A 273 -9.90 -0.02 -12.10
CA ASN A 273 -10.79 -1.15 -11.81
C ASN A 273 -10.66 -2.28 -12.85
N ARG A 274 -10.54 -1.91 -14.13
CA ARG A 274 -10.30 -2.89 -15.21
C ARG A 274 -8.91 -3.50 -15.10
N LEU A 275 -7.88 -2.69 -14.89
CA LEU A 275 -6.52 -3.17 -14.70
C LEU A 275 -6.41 -4.13 -13.51
N PHE A 276 -6.95 -3.76 -12.37
CA PHE A 276 -6.96 -4.57 -11.16
C PHE A 276 -7.62 -5.93 -11.43
N SER A 277 -8.79 -5.94 -12.08
CA SER A 277 -9.50 -7.19 -12.41
C SER A 277 -8.76 -8.12 -13.38
N GLU A 278 -7.87 -7.57 -14.22
CA GLU A 278 -7.16 -8.33 -15.27
C GLU A 278 -5.76 -8.75 -14.81
N LEU A 279 -5.13 -7.95 -13.96
CA LEU A 279 -3.77 -8.16 -13.47
C LEU A 279 -3.72 -8.95 -12.16
N ILE A 280 -4.80 -8.93 -11.39
CA ILE A 280 -4.90 -9.54 -10.06
C ILE A 280 -5.96 -10.66 -10.15
N PRO A 281 -5.55 -11.94 -10.15
CA PRO A 281 -6.48 -13.05 -10.26
C PRO A 281 -7.48 -13.05 -9.10
N SER A 282 -8.77 -13.06 -9.41
CA SER A 282 -9.82 -13.34 -8.44
C SER A 282 -9.74 -14.80 -7.97
N GLY A 283 -9.74 -15.06 -6.66
CA GLY A 283 -10.00 -16.42 -6.15
C GLY A 283 -9.07 -16.97 -5.07
N ILE A 284 -8.14 -16.20 -4.50
CA ILE A 284 -7.36 -16.64 -3.34
C ILE A 284 -7.72 -15.77 -2.13
N THR A 285 -8.86 -16.08 -1.51
CA THR A 285 -9.21 -15.58 -0.17
C THR A 285 -8.45 -16.42 0.85
N THR A 286 -7.47 -15.81 1.51
CA THR A 286 -6.81 -16.48 2.63
C THR A 286 -7.51 -16.10 3.92
N THR A 287 -8.11 -17.09 4.58
CA THR A 287 -8.85 -16.96 5.85
C THR A 287 -7.96 -16.74 7.08
N ALA A 288 -6.64 -16.75 6.92
CA ALA A 288 -5.73 -16.45 8.01
C ALA A 288 -5.62 -14.94 8.16
N ILE A 289 -6.12 -14.40 9.28
CA ILE A 289 -5.79 -13.05 9.72
C ILE A 289 -4.29 -13.02 10.03
N GLY A 290 -3.57 -12.17 9.30
CA GLY A 290 -2.19 -11.82 9.63
C GLY A 290 -2.13 -11.00 10.90
N GLY A 291 -0.97 -10.95 11.54
CA GLY A 291 -0.83 -10.16 12.76
C GLY A 291 0.62 -9.92 13.13
N ALA A 292 0.85 -8.86 13.90
CA ALA A 292 2.16 -8.47 14.41
C ALA A 292 2.90 -9.63 15.08
N THR A 293 2.18 -10.52 15.77
CA THR A 293 2.76 -11.65 16.52
C THR A 293 3.39 -12.72 15.63
N ARG A 294 3.02 -12.79 14.35
CA ARG A 294 3.47 -13.86 13.44
C ARG A 294 4.34 -13.36 12.28
N THR A 295 4.55 -12.06 12.18
CA THR A 295 5.41 -11.46 11.17
C THR A 295 6.82 -11.29 11.75
N PRO A 296 7.83 -12.00 11.23
CA PRO A 296 9.19 -11.93 11.75
C PRO A 296 9.82 -10.55 11.50
N TRP A 297 10.84 -10.21 12.29
CA TRP A 297 11.62 -9.00 12.08
C TRP A 297 12.73 -9.28 11.08
N SER A 298 12.84 -8.41 10.08
CA SER A 298 13.93 -8.42 9.10
C SER A 298 15.07 -7.54 9.60
N LYS A 299 16.28 -8.06 9.63
CA LYS A 299 17.50 -7.34 10.00
C LYS A 299 18.04 -6.61 8.77
N LEU A 300 17.72 -5.32 8.65
CA LEU A 300 18.14 -4.47 7.54
C LEU A 300 19.63 -4.08 7.64
N ASP A 301 20.10 -3.89 8.88
CA ASP A 301 21.49 -3.56 9.22
C ASP A 301 21.82 -4.17 10.60
N ASP A 302 23.06 -4.06 11.07
CA ASP A 302 23.49 -4.48 12.41
C ASP A 302 22.70 -3.84 13.55
N ARG A 303 22.13 -2.66 13.31
CA ARG A 303 21.34 -1.92 14.29
C ARG A 303 19.88 -1.70 13.91
N VAL A 304 19.45 -2.14 12.72
CA VAL A 304 18.13 -1.78 12.18
C VAL A 304 17.34 -3.05 11.92
N TYR A 305 16.18 -3.13 12.57
CA TYR A 305 15.23 -4.22 12.42
C TYR A 305 13.91 -3.63 11.95
N ALA A 306 13.28 -4.23 10.96
CA ALA A 306 11.99 -3.75 10.46
C ALA A 306 11.05 -4.89 10.10
N ARG A 307 9.76 -4.59 10.07
CA ARG A 307 8.73 -5.49 9.54
C ARG A 307 7.55 -4.70 9.01
N MET A 308 6.85 -5.30 8.06
CA MET A 308 5.60 -4.76 7.52
C MET A 308 4.44 -5.61 8.01
N ILE A 309 3.54 -5.02 8.77
CA ILE A 309 2.32 -5.65 9.27
C ILE A 309 1.17 -5.16 8.42
N THR A 310 0.38 -6.09 7.90
CA THR A 310 -0.82 -5.76 7.13
C THR A 310 -1.93 -6.75 7.40
N GLU A 311 -3.15 -6.23 7.39
CA GLU A 311 -4.39 -7.02 7.51
C GLU A 311 -5.14 -7.08 6.17
N ASN A 312 -4.74 -6.26 5.20
CA ASN A 312 -5.40 -6.10 3.92
C ASN A 312 -4.50 -6.46 2.72
N SER A 313 -5.12 -6.57 1.55
CA SER A 313 -4.45 -6.71 0.25
C SER A 313 -3.92 -5.34 -0.24
N ALA A 314 -3.77 -5.14 -1.55
CA ALA A 314 -3.29 -3.88 -2.10
C ALA A 314 -4.36 -2.78 -2.03
N GLY A 315 -3.94 -1.53 -1.84
CA GLY A 315 -4.82 -0.40 -1.52
C GLY A 315 -5.29 -0.38 -0.08
N GLY A 316 -5.02 -1.44 0.67
CA GLY A 316 -5.27 -1.49 2.10
C GLY A 316 -4.18 -0.79 2.91
N GLN A 317 -4.53 -0.47 4.15
CA GLN A 317 -3.62 0.11 5.13
C GLN A 317 -2.78 -0.97 5.82
N GLY A 318 -1.57 -0.59 6.20
CA GLY A 318 -0.64 -1.40 6.98
C GLY A 318 0.21 -0.53 7.90
N LYS A 319 1.15 -1.18 8.58
CA LYS A 319 2.10 -0.55 9.49
C LYS A 319 3.51 -1.02 9.15
N PHE A 320 4.42 -0.08 8.94
CA PHE A 320 5.84 -0.34 8.84
C PHE A 320 6.49 -0.03 10.18
N GLN A 321 6.94 -1.08 10.88
CA GLN A 321 7.58 -0.95 12.19
C GLN A 321 9.10 -1.04 12.01
N ILE A 322 9.83 -0.13 12.65
CA ILE A 322 11.30 -0.06 12.62
C ILE A 322 11.81 0.07 14.05
N ARG A 323 12.77 -0.77 14.44
CA ARG A 323 13.59 -0.59 15.64
C ARG A 323 15.02 -0.26 15.23
N VAL A 324 15.53 0.84 15.78
CA VAL A 324 16.93 1.24 15.68
C VAL A 324 17.60 1.08 17.04
N LEU A 325 18.59 0.20 17.12
CA LEU A 325 19.35 -0.03 18.35
C LEU A 325 20.37 1.08 18.58
N ALA A 326 20.57 1.44 19.85
CA ALA A 326 21.69 2.30 20.25
C ALA A 326 23.01 1.55 20.13
N LYS A 327 24.08 2.25 19.74
CA LYS A 327 25.41 1.63 19.60
C LYS A 327 26.12 1.62 20.95
N ARG A 328 26.27 0.47 21.57
CA ARG A 328 27.08 0.33 22.78
C ARG A 328 28.57 0.29 22.42
N THR A 329 29.37 1.10 23.10
CA THR A 329 30.82 1.14 22.98
C THR A 329 31.45 0.98 24.38
N PRO A 330 32.75 0.65 24.48
CA PRO A 330 33.43 0.63 25.78
C PRO A 330 33.36 1.96 26.53
N ALA A 331 33.16 3.08 25.82
CA ALA A 331 33.07 4.42 26.39
C ALA A 331 31.63 4.83 26.79
N GLY A 332 30.62 4.01 26.50
CA GLY A 332 29.21 4.32 26.77
C GLY A 332 28.29 4.05 25.58
N ILE A 333 27.07 4.56 25.66
CA ILE A 333 26.03 4.44 24.62
C ILE A 333 26.17 5.62 23.65
N LEU A 334 26.34 5.33 22.36
CA LEU A 334 26.30 6.33 21.29
C LEU A 334 24.91 6.36 20.65
N LEU A 335 24.29 7.53 20.66
CA LEU A 335 22.96 7.79 20.11
C LEU A 335 23.03 8.37 18.68
N ASN A 336 23.85 7.78 17.81
CA ASN A 336 23.97 8.29 16.45
C ASN A 336 22.83 7.78 15.58
N ALA A 337 22.27 8.70 14.78
CA ALA A 337 21.31 8.38 13.74
C ALA A 337 21.87 7.37 12.73
N VAL A 338 20.99 6.54 12.17
CA VAL A 338 21.28 5.56 11.13
C VAL A 338 20.44 5.90 9.90
N GLN A 339 21.05 5.80 8.73
CA GLN A 339 20.34 5.93 7.46
C GLN A 339 19.54 4.67 7.19
N VAL A 340 18.24 4.80 6.91
CA VAL A 340 17.33 3.68 6.64
C VAL A 340 16.59 3.93 5.33
N ALA A 341 16.70 3.01 4.37
CA ALA A 341 16.09 3.10 3.04
C ALA A 341 14.64 2.60 3.06
N ILE A 342 13.71 3.37 3.63
CA ILE A 342 12.33 2.91 3.92
C ILE A 342 11.56 2.56 2.64
N THR A 343 11.67 3.37 1.58
CA THR A 343 10.88 3.15 0.36
C THR A 343 11.56 2.27 -0.69
N SER A 344 12.81 1.86 -0.44
CA SER A 344 13.57 0.91 -1.26
C SER A 344 13.44 -0.53 -0.74
N ILE A 345 12.38 -0.85 -0.01
CA ILE A 345 12.13 -2.15 0.60
C ILE A 345 10.80 -2.69 0.11
N ILE A 346 10.78 -3.98 -0.20
CA ILE A 346 9.57 -4.73 -0.49
C ILE A 346 9.30 -5.74 0.63
N GLY A 347 8.04 -5.93 0.98
CA GLY A 347 7.62 -7.14 1.65
C GLY A 347 7.53 -8.27 0.64
N ASP A 348 8.24 -9.35 0.92
CA ASP A 348 8.30 -10.60 0.16
C ASP A 348 7.69 -11.72 1.00
N SER A 349 6.83 -12.52 0.39
CA SER A 349 6.14 -13.64 1.01
C SER A 349 6.96 -14.92 1.10
N GLN A 350 8.13 -14.94 0.46
CA GLN A 350 9.00 -16.10 0.22
C GLN A 350 8.39 -17.16 -0.70
N THR A 351 7.30 -16.83 -1.40
CA THR A 351 6.62 -17.75 -2.32
C THR A 351 6.38 -17.05 -3.65
N GLU A 352 6.83 -17.67 -4.75
CA GLU A 352 6.80 -17.08 -6.10
C GLU A 352 5.37 -16.67 -6.56
N ASP A 353 4.34 -17.35 -6.06
CA ASP A 353 2.93 -17.09 -6.40
C ASP A 353 2.28 -15.93 -5.61
N VAL A 354 3.05 -15.24 -4.76
CA VAL A 354 2.53 -14.18 -3.90
C VAL A 354 3.19 -12.83 -4.19
N GLN A 355 2.37 -11.78 -4.19
CA GLN A 355 2.77 -10.42 -4.50
C GLN A 355 3.68 -9.86 -3.44
N SER A 356 4.84 -9.40 -3.90
CA SER A 356 5.61 -8.45 -3.13
C SER A 356 4.86 -7.12 -3.02
N LYS A 357 5.06 -6.42 -1.91
CA LYS A 357 4.40 -5.14 -1.61
C LYS A 357 5.40 -4.06 -1.20
N THR A 358 5.17 -2.82 -1.61
CA THR A 358 5.82 -1.64 -0.99
C THR A 358 4.81 -0.86 -0.17
N GLY A 359 5.27 -0.17 0.86
CA GLY A 359 4.46 0.77 1.64
C GLY A 359 4.80 2.22 1.29
N ILE A 360 3.78 3.06 1.14
CA ILE A 360 3.93 4.52 1.08
C ILE A 360 3.43 5.10 2.40
N PRO A 361 4.23 5.91 3.11
CA PRO A 361 3.77 6.56 4.34
C PRO A 361 2.54 7.42 4.13
N GLU A 362 1.55 7.27 5.01
CA GLU A 362 0.31 8.04 4.94
C GLU A 362 0.51 9.45 5.49
N ALA A 363 -0.28 10.40 4.96
CA ALA A 363 -0.47 11.67 5.60
C ALA A 363 -1.08 11.44 6.99
N GLN A 364 -0.50 12.05 8.02
CA GLN A 364 -1.16 12.08 9.34
C GLN A 364 -2.52 12.75 9.17
N PRO A 365 -3.64 12.13 9.60
CA PRO A 365 -4.91 12.83 9.64
C PRO A 365 -4.75 14.02 10.60
N THR A 366 -4.74 15.24 10.06
CA THR A 366 -4.72 16.46 10.86
C THR A 366 -6.09 16.66 11.50
N SER A 367 -6.41 15.89 12.55
CA SER A 367 -7.63 16.13 13.32
C SER A 367 -7.37 17.21 14.37
N PRO A 368 -8.17 18.30 14.43
CA PRO A 368 -8.28 19.06 15.67
C PRO A 368 -9.15 18.28 16.68
N PRO A 369 -8.86 18.34 17.99
CA PRO A 369 -9.74 17.79 19.01
C PRO A 369 -10.76 18.85 19.45
N THR A 370 -12.07 18.53 19.51
CA THR A 370 -12.96 18.61 20.71
C THR A 370 -14.48 18.61 20.40
N ASP A 371 -15.18 17.75 21.17
CA ASP A 371 -16.43 17.87 21.94
C ASP A 371 -17.82 18.24 21.35
N VAL A 372 -18.74 17.27 21.51
CA VAL A 372 -20.07 17.27 22.18
C VAL A 372 -21.01 18.50 22.09
N ALA A 373 -22.21 18.33 21.51
CA ALA A 373 -23.52 18.66 22.12
C ALA A 373 -24.75 18.30 21.24
N ASN A 374 -25.85 17.97 21.92
CA ASN A 374 -27.17 17.48 21.44
C ASN A 374 -28.12 18.54 20.84
N GLU A 375 -28.93 18.11 19.85
CA GLU A 375 -30.38 18.37 19.56
C GLU A 375 -30.95 19.82 19.37
N PRO A 376 -32.21 20.04 18.86
CA PRO A 376 -32.68 19.80 17.48
C PRO A 376 -33.54 20.97 16.88
N SER A 377 -33.88 20.85 15.58
CA SER A 377 -35.11 21.30 14.87
C SER A 377 -35.51 22.79 14.68
N ASN A 378 -35.61 23.13 13.38
CA ASN A 378 -36.74 23.76 12.65
C ASN A 378 -36.78 25.26 12.25
N ASN A 379 -36.87 25.41 10.92
CA ASN A 379 -37.69 26.30 10.09
C ASN A 379 -37.47 27.82 10.01
N GLY A 380 -37.24 28.28 8.77
CA GLY A 380 -37.53 29.64 8.31
C GLY A 380 -37.04 29.92 6.89
N ALA A 381 -37.94 29.81 5.90
CA ALA A 381 -37.70 30.08 4.48
C ALA A 381 -37.57 31.59 4.16
N THR A 382 -36.75 31.96 3.16
CA THR A 382 -37.17 32.50 1.83
C THR A 382 -36.05 33.28 1.10
N SER A 383 -36.04 33.08 -0.23
CA SER A 383 -35.71 34.03 -1.33
C SER A 383 -34.25 34.22 -1.78
N ASP A 384 -33.97 33.63 -2.96
CA ASP A 384 -33.30 34.14 -4.18
C ASP A 384 -31.93 34.87 -4.00
N ASN A 385 -30.84 34.56 -4.71
CA ASN A 385 -30.71 34.32 -6.15
C ASN A 385 -29.23 33.98 -6.50
N GLU A 386 -29.03 33.25 -7.60
CA GLU A 386 -27.83 33.16 -8.47
C GLU A 386 -26.55 32.38 -8.06
N ASN A 387 -26.30 31.34 -8.87
CA ASN A 387 -25.01 30.91 -9.42
C ASN A 387 -24.19 29.88 -8.62
N GLU A 388 -24.31 28.57 -8.93
CA GLU A 388 -23.26 27.55 -8.72
C GLU A 388 -23.65 26.16 -9.27
N THR A 389 -22.65 25.51 -9.93
CA THR A 389 -22.27 24.07 -9.97
C THR A 389 -23.35 22.97 -10.14
N PRO A 390 -23.15 21.92 -10.97
CA PRO A 390 -24.11 20.82 -11.07
C PRO A 390 -24.24 20.11 -9.71
N GLN A 391 -25.36 20.34 -9.04
CA GLN A 391 -25.70 19.62 -7.82
C GLN A 391 -25.97 18.16 -8.17
N THR A 392 -25.29 17.25 -7.48
CA THR A 392 -25.77 15.89 -7.24
C THR A 392 -27.18 16.01 -6.68
N GLU A 393 -28.19 15.73 -7.51
CA GLU A 393 -29.56 15.66 -7.04
C GLU A 393 -29.63 14.60 -5.93
N ASP A 394 -30.07 15.04 -4.75
CA ASP A 394 -30.36 14.24 -3.57
C ASP A 394 -31.56 13.35 -3.91
N LEU A 395 -31.30 12.23 -4.60
CA LEU A 395 -32.33 11.26 -4.95
C LEU A 395 -32.96 10.72 -3.64
N PRO A 396 -34.29 10.54 -3.62
CA PRO A 396 -34.97 10.09 -2.42
C PRO A 396 -34.41 8.75 -1.95
N LYS A 397 -34.07 8.69 -0.65
CA LYS A 397 -33.59 7.50 0.03
C LYS A 397 -34.52 6.31 -0.27
N PRO A 398 -33.98 5.14 -0.66
CA PRO A 398 -34.81 3.99 -1.01
C PRO A 398 -35.70 3.54 0.16
N SER A 399 -36.97 3.26 -0.14
CA SER A 399 -38.01 2.94 0.84
C SER A 399 -38.24 1.45 1.07
N ALA A 400 -37.44 0.57 0.46
CA ALA A 400 -37.63 -0.86 0.58
C ALA A 400 -37.38 -1.31 2.04
N PRO A 401 -38.35 -1.97 2.70
CA PRO A 401 -38.13 -2.55 4.01
C PRO A 401 -37.12 -3.69 3.90
N ILE A 402 -36.00 -3.59 4.61
CA ILE A 402 -35.05 -4.70 4.71
C ILE A 402 -35.62 -5.73 5.70
N PRO A 403 -35.75 -7.01 5.32
CA PRO A 403 -36.18 -8.03 6.26
C PRO A 403 -35.05 -8.36 7.24
N ASP A 404 -35.40 -8.57 8.51
CA ASP A 404 -34.45 -9.02 9.55
C ASP A 404 -33.91 -10.44 9.29
N ASP A 405 -34.67 -11.25 8.55
CA ASP A 405 -34.31 -12.61 8.13
C ASP A 405 -34.23 -12.64 6.59
N PRO A 406 -33.05 -12.89 5.99
CA PRO A 406 -32.90 -12.85 4.54
C PRO A 406 -33.71 -13.93 3.82
N THR A 407 -34.15 -14.97 4.53
CA THR A 407 -35.02 -16.04 4.00
C THR A 407 -36.48 -15.62 3.84
N GLN A 408 -36.86 -14.43 4.34
CA GLN A 408 -38.20 -13.86 4.23
C GLN A 408 -38.26 -12.74 3.18
N PRO A 409 -39.37 -12.60 2.43
CA PRO A 409 -39.54 -11.51 1.48
C PRO A 409 -39.65 -10.15 2.20
N PRO A 410 -39.18 -9.05 1.58
CA PRO A 410 -39.35 -7.69 2.09
C PRO A 410 -40.81 -7.28 2.36
N GLY A 411 -41.74 -7.85 1.60
CA GLY A 411 -43.16 -7.59 1.74
C GLY A 411 -44.00 -8.36 0.74
N GLU A 412 -45.29 -8.07 0.71
CA GLU A 412 -46.22 -8.65 -0.27
C GLU A 412 -45.78 -8.34 -1.71
N GLY A 413 -45.89 -9.33 -2.61
CA GLY A 413 -45.54 -9.19 -4.03
C GLY A 413 -44.08 -9.51 -4.38
N TRP A 414 -43.20 -9.71 -3.41
CA TRP A 414 -41.81 -10.11 -3.67
C TRP A 414 -41.68 -11.62 -3.87
N GLU A 415 -40.92 -12.03 -4.88
CA GLU A 415 -40.59 -13.43 -5.17
C GLU A 415 -39.06 -13.64 -5.18
N TRP A 416 -38.61 -14.81 -4.76
CA TRP A 416 -37.21 -15.16 -4.83
C TRP A 416 -36.82 -15.56 -6.26
N ARG A 417 -35.73 -14.99 -6.78
CA ARG A 417 -35.14 -15.34 -8.09
C ARG A 417 -33.66 -15.67 -7.92
N GLY A 418 -33.26 -16.88 -8.29
CA GLY A 418 -31.87 -17.34 -8.19
C GLY A 418 -31.76 -18.86 -8.22
N ASN A 419 -30.52 -19.36 -8.17
CA ASN A 419 -30.24 -20.81 -8.17
C ASN A 419 -30.09 -21.39 -6.75
N GLY A 420 -29.91 -20.53 -5.74
CA GLY A 420 -29.78 -20.92 -4.35
C GLY A 420 -31.08 -20.83 -3.54
N PRO A 421 -31.08 -21.33 -2.28
CA PRO A 421 -32.20 -21.20 -1.37
C PRO A 421 -32.49 -19.72 -1.04
N ASN A 422 -33.73 -19.42 -0.61
CA ASN A 422 -34.12 -18.07 -0.19
C ASN A 422 -33.14 -17.51 0.84
N GLY A 423 -32.71 -16.27 0.62
CA GLY A 423 -31.76 -15.57 1.49
C GLY A 423 -30.28 -15.85 1.24
N SER A 424 -29.94 -16.70 0.27
CA SER A 424 -28.55 -16.95 -0.12
C SER A 424 -28.01 -15.90 -1.09
N SER A 425 -26.68 -15.76 -1.17
CA SER A 425 -25.98 -14.93 -2.15
C SER A 425 -26.06 -15.45 -3.60
N GLU A 426 -26.81 -16.52 -3.87
CA GLU A 426 -27.05 -17.05 -5.22
C GLU A 426 -28.43 -16.65 -5.78
N GLY A 427 -29.11 -15.69 -5.14
CA GLY A 427 -30.39 -15.15 -5.60
C GLY A 427 -30.73 -13.79 -4.99
N ALA A 428 -31.87 -13.25 -5.36
CA ALA A 428 -32.38 -11.98 -4.83
C ALA A 428 -33.90 -12.04 -4.70
N TRP A 429 -34.44 -11.27 -3.75
CA TRP A 429 -35.85 -10.93 -3.75
C TRP A 429 -36.12 -9.97 -4.90
N TYR A 430 -37.17 -10.23 -5.68
CA TYR A 430 -37.56 -9.41 -6.82
C TYR A 430 -39.04 -9.10 -6.76
N ASN A 431 -39.42 -7.84 -6.99
CA ASN A 431 -40.82 -7.45 -7.10
C ASN A 431 -41.17 -7.23 -8.58
N PRO A 432 -41.99 -8.11 -9.21
CA PRO A 432 -42.33 -8.01 -10.61
C PRO A 432 -43.27 -6.85 -10.97
N GLU A 433 -43.99 -6.29 -10.00
CA GLU A 433 -44.86 -5.14 -10.24
C GLU A 433 -44.05 -3.84 -10.35
N THR A 434 -42.96 -3.74 -9.60
CA THR A 434 -42.19 -2.51 -9.46
C THR A 434 -40.81 -2.54 -10.13
N GLY A 435 -40.30 -3.74 -10.44
CA GLY A 435 -38.97 -3.94 -11.02
C GLY A 435 -37.82 -3.91 -10.01
N GLU A 436 -38.13 -3.73 -8.72
CA GLU A 436 -37.12 -3.65 -7.66
C GLU A 436 -36.47 -5.01 -7.38
N SER A 437 -35.21 -5.01 -6.96
CA SER A 437 -34.52 -6.22 -6.48
C SER A 437 -33.72 -5.96 -5.22
N LEU A 438 -33.67 -6.93 -4.31
CA LEU A 438 -32.94 -6.87 -3.06
C LEU A 438 -32.11 -8.15 -2.87
N HIS A 439 -30.80 -8.03 -2.93
CA HIS A 439 -29.83 -9.12 -2.89
C HIS A 439 -29.11 -9.15 -1.53
N PRO A 440 -29.24 -10.24 -0.76
CA PRO A 440 -28.51 -10.38 0.50
C PRO A 440 -27.06 -10.80 0.23
N ASP A 441 -26.11 -9.93 0.59
CA ASP A 441 -24.69 -10.26 0.67
C ASP A 441 -24.17 -10.03 2.09
N LEU A 442 -24.81 -10.73 3.03
CA LEU A 442 -24.55 -10.60 4.46
C LEU A 442 -23.23 -11.24 4.89
N ASP A 443 -22.65 -12.07 4.03
CA ASP A 443 -21.33 -12.66 4.24
C ASP A 443 -20.23 -11.89 3.48
N HIS A 444 -20.56 -10.73 2.89
CA HIS A 444 -19.58 -9.92 2.18
C HIS A 444 -18.46 -9.48 3.13
N GLY A 445 -17.22 -9.80 2.74
CA GLY A 445 -16.04 -9.51 3.55
C GLY A 445 -15.70 -8.00 3.62
N PRO A 446 -14.72 -7.63 4.45
CA PRO A 446 -14.12 -6.30 4.43
C PRO A 446 -13.53 -5.92 3.05
N PRO A 447 -13.45 -4.62 2.70
CA PRO A 447 -13.71 -3.46 3.55
C PRO A 447 -15.20 -3.08 3.65
N ILE A 448 -16.05 -3.63 2.79
CA ILE A 448 -17.46 -3.24 2.71
C ILE A 448 -18.23 -3.84 3.90
N GLY A 449 -18.01 -5.12 4.20
CA GLY A 449 -18.76 -5.83 5.23
C GLY A 449 -20.17 -6.24 4.79
N PRO A 450 -20.94 -6.89 5.69
CA PRO A 450 -22.29 -7.37 5.41
C PRO A 450 -23.20 -6.27 4.88
N HIS A 451 -23.93 -6.52 3.78
CA HIS A 451 -24.86 -5.56 3.22
C HIS A 451 -25.94 -6.21 2.35
N TRP A 452 -26.88 -5.37 1.91
CA TRP A 452 -27.86 -5.67 0.89
C TRP A 452 -27.60 -4.79 -0.32
N ASP A 453 -27.57 -5.39 -1.52
CA ASP A 453 -27.63 -4.63 -2.77
C ASP A 453 -29.09 -4.47 -3.19
N TYR A 454 -29.52 -3.23 -3.33
CA TYR A 454 -30.88 -2.85 -3.69
C TYR A 454 -30.90 -2.11 -5.02
N ILE A 455 -31.76 -2.55 -5.93
CA ILE A 455 -32.08 -1.85 -7.16
C ILE A 455 -33.49 -1.28 -7.02
N ASP A 456 -33.60 0.04 -7.11
CA ASP A 456 -34.88 0.74 -7.02
C ASP A 456 -35.69 0.67 -8.32
N ARG A 457 -36.90 1.24 -8.31
CA ARG A 457 -37.83 1.24 -9.46
C ARG A 457 -37.29 1.95 -10.69
N ASP A 458 -36.40 2.92 -10.47
CA ASP A 458 -35.78 3.71 -11.54
C ASP A 458 -34.48 3.06 -12.03
N GLY A 459 -34.06 1.94 -11.43
CA GLY A 459 -32.86 1.19 -11.77
C GLY A 459 -31.60 1.72 -11.10
N ASN A 460 -31.70 2.64 -10.13
CA ASN A 460 -30.54 3.04 -9.34
C ASN A 460 -30.17 1.94 -8.36
N LYS A 461 -28.87 1.84 -8.12
CA LYS A 461 -28.29 0.83 -7.23
C LYS A 461 -27.84 1.46 -5.92
N TRP A 462 -28.13 0.74 -4.86
CA TRP A 462 -27.85 1.16 -3.50
C TRP A 462 -27.29 -0.03 -2.72
N ARG A 463 -26.31 0.25 -1.86
CA ARG A 463 -25.85 -0.64 -0.82
C ARG A 463 -26.47 -0.24 0.51
N ILE A 464 -27.08 -1.18 1.21
CA ILE A 464 -27.71 -0.94 2.51
C ILE A 464 -27.10 -1.84 3.57
N PHE A 465 -26.54 -1.24 4.62
CA PHE A 465 -25.83 -1.95 5.67
C PHE A 465 -26.75 -2.29 6.86
N PRO A 466 -26.45 -3.34 7.66
CA PRO A 466 -27.21 -3.71 8.84
C PRO A 466 -27.33 -2.61 9.91
N ASP A 467 -26.40 -1.64 9.92
CA ASP A 467 -26.43 -0.47 10.81
C ASP A 467 -27.37 0.66 10.31
N GLY A 468 -28.02 0.48 9.15
CA GLY A 468 -28.93 1.43 8.53
C GLY A 468 -28.25 2.47 7.61
N ARG A 469 -26.91 2.42 7.48
CA ARG A 469 -26.17 3.22 6.49
C ARG A 469 -26.57 2.80 5.08
N GLN A 470 -26.62 3.76 4.16
CA GLN A 470 -26.93 3.54 2.76
C GLN A 470 -25.93 4.29 1.88
N GLU A 471 -25.44 3.63 0.84
CA GLU A 471 -24.48 4.15 -0.12
C GLU A 471 -24.98 3.89 -1.55
N ARG A 472 -24.63 4.75 -2.49
CA ARG A 472 -24.97 4.56 -3.91
C ARG A 472 -23.81 3.87 -4.62
N GLU A 473 -24.11 2.92 -5.51
CA GLU A 473 -23.11 2.24 -6.37
C GLU A 473 -22.76 3.08 -7.62
#